data_AF-A0A8T2MZE5-F1
#
_entry.id   AF-A0A8T2MZE5-F1
#
_cell.length_a   1.000
_cell.length_b   1.000
_cell.length_c   1.000
_cell.angle_alpha   90.00
_cell.angle_beta   90.00
_cell.angle_gamma   90.00
#
_symmetry.space_group_name_H-M   'P 1'
#
loop_
_entity.id
_entity.type
_entity.pdbx_description
1 polymer ?
#
loop_
_entity_poly.entity_id
_entity_poly.type
_entity_poly.pdbx_seq_one_letter_code
_entity_poly.pdbx_strand_id
1 'polypeptide(L)'
;MAVTAAVLFEMVQGWHRKAASCGFLLVPVLEVPFALPSYLYGDPLRAQLFIPLNIQCLLREGSDNLFEGFEPETYWDRMQLFQETILYRFGFVQDKFSATAFNFPSENKPQYIHVTGTVFLQLPYSKRKYSSGQQRRRRNSTTSATQSLFGTEERVGYNWAYNTMLTKAWRASVLGDERLADRLLRDFTDFCANKDNRLAAFWESCVEKMNSSAP
;
A
#
# COMPACT_ATOMS: atom_id res chain seq x y z
N MET A 1 -12.82 -26.36 16.27
CA MET A 1 -13.86 -25.30 16.37
C MET A 1 -14.31 -25.21 17.81
N ALA A 2 -14.35 -24.01 18.41
CA ALA A 2 -14.77 -23.81 19.79
C ALA A 2 -16.23 -23.35 19.86
N VAL A 3 -16.97 -23.80 20.88
CA VAL A 3 -18.42 -23.58 21.08
C VAL A 3 -18.73 -22.14 21.56
N THR A 4 -17.73 -21.27 21.75
CA THR A 4 -17.85 -19.97 22.43
C THR A 4 -17.53 -18.73 21.57
N ALA A 5 -17.69 -18.81 20.24
CA ALA A 5 -17.34 -17.73 19.31
C ALA A 5 -18.00 -16.36 19.65
N ALA A 6 -19.25 -16.39 20.12
CA ALA A 6 -19.94 -15.16 20.56
C ALA A 6 -19.27 -14.50 21.77
N VAL A 7 -18.78 -15.31 22.74
CA VAL A 7 -18.07 -14.79 23.92
C VAL A 7 -16.76 -14.12 23.49
N LEU A 8 -16.03 -14.73 22.56
CA LEU A 8 -14.81 -14.12 22.00
C LEU A 8 -15.12 -12.81 21.28
N PHE A 9 -16.19 -12.77 20.48
CA PHE A 9 -16.61 -11.55 19.80
C PHE A 9 -16.91 -10.42 20.80
N GLU A 10 -17.66 -10.69 21.87
CA GLU A 10 -17.95 -9.70 22.92
C GLU A 10 -16.67 -9.21 23.64
N MET A 11 -15.71 -10.10 23.89
CA MET A 11 -14.40 -9.72 24.45
C MET A 11 -13.65 -8.76 23.52
N VAL A 12 -13.57 -9.06 22.22
CA VAL A 12 -12.88 -8.20 21.24
C VAL A 12 -13.63 -6.86 21.08
N GLN A 13 -14.96 -6.85 21.13
CA GLN A 13 -15.76 -5.62 21.16
C GLN A 13 -15.47 -4.79 22.42
N GLY A 14 -15.27 -5.43 23.57
CA GLY A 14 -14.79 -4.78 24.79
C GLY A 14 -13.43 -4.13 24.60
N TRP A 15 -12.47 -4.82 23.98
CA TRP A 15 -11.14 -4.27 23.68
C TRP A 15 -11.20 -3.09 22.71
N HIS A 16 -12.02 -3.18 21.66
CA HIS A 16 -12.21 -2.08 20.70
C HIS A 16 -12.69 -0.81 21.40
N ARG A 17 -13.71 -0.91 22.26
CA ARG A 17 -14.20 0.22 23.05
C ARG A 17 -13.13 0.75 24.01
N LYS A 18 -12.37 -0.14 24.66
CA LYS A 18 -11.32 0.27 25.59
C LYS A 18 -10.15 0.97 24.87
N ALA A 19 -9.73 0.46 23.72
CA ALA A 19 -8.70 1.09 22.89
C ALA A 19 -9.09 2.51 22.49
N ALA A 20 -10.35 2.70 22.05
CA ALA A 20 -10.88 4.02 21.71
C ALA A 20 -10.83 5.00 22.89
N SER A 21 -11.13 4.54 24.11
CA SER A 21 -11.02 5.38 25.33
C SER A 21 -9.60 5.85 25.64
N CYS A 22 -8.59 5.17 25.08
CA CYS A 22 -7.18 5.50 25.23
C CYS A 22 -6.60 6.20 23.99
N GLY A 23 -7.43 6.60 23.03
CA GLY A 23 -6.98 7.27 21.80
C GLY A 23 -6.39 6.33 20.73
N PHE A 24 -6.59 5.02 20.85
CA PHE A 24 -6.14 4.04 19.87
C PHE A 24 -7.30 3.48 19.05
N LEU A 25 -7.02 3.10 17.80
CA LEU A 25 -7.94 2.35 16.97
C LEU A 25 -7.61 0.86 17.02
N LEU A 26 -8.61 0.03 17.36
CA LEU A 26 -8.51 -1.42 17.27
C LEU A 26 -9.64 -1.96 16.40
N VAL A 27 -9.31 -2.43 15.21
CA VAL A 27 -10.28 -2.93 14.24
C VAL A 27 -9.83 -4.26 13.64
N PRO A 28 -10.76 -5.13 13.23
CA PRO A 28 -10.40 -6.31 12.47
C PRO A 28 -9.91 -5.88 11.08
N VAL A 29 -8.85 -6.54 10.62
CA VAL A 29 -8.23 -6.33 9.32
C VAL A 29 -8.19 -7.63 8.55
N LEU A 30 -8.31 -7.53 7.22
CA LEU A 30 -8.07 -8.66 6.34
C LEU A 30 -6.57 -8.99 6.36
N GLU A 31 -6.24 -10.24 6.63
CA GLU A 31 -4.84 -10.69 6.82
C GLU A 31 -4.01 -10.56 5.53
N VAL A 32 -4.61 -10.88 4.38
CA VAL A 32 -3.92 -10.90 3.08
C VAL A 32 -4.70 -10.12 2.02
N PRO A 33 -4.75 -8.77 2.10
CA PRO A 33 -5.62 -7.97 1.24
C PRO A 33 -5.30 -8.08 -0.26
N PHE A 34 -4.05 -8.40 -0.60
CA PHE A 34 -3.55 -8.50 -1.99
C PHE A 34 -3.23 -9.93 -2.45
N ALA A 35 -3.73 -10.98 -1.79
CA ALA A 35 -3.50 -12.35 -2.23
C ALA A 35 -4.11 -12.61 -3.62
N LEU A 36 -3.29 -13.09 -4.55
CA LEU A 36 -3.74 -13.51 -5.88
C LEU A 36 -4.70 -14.71 -5.77
N PRO A 37 -5.70 -14.84 -6.67
CA PRO A 37 -6.65 -15.95 -6.66
C PRO A 37 -6.02 -17.35 -6.75
N SER A 38 -4.78 -17.44 -7.27
CA SER A 38 -4.01 -18.67 -7.35
C SER A 38 -3.45 -19.15 -6.00
N TYR A 39 -3.45 -18.30 -4.96
CA TYR A 39 -2.98 -18.66 -3.63
C TYR A 39 -4.10 -19.24 -2.76
N LEU A 40 -3.72 -20.02 -1.75
CA LEU A 40 -4.65 -20.69 -0.81
C LEU A 40 -5.65 -19.71 -0.16
N TYR A 41 -5.19 -18.49 0.13
CA TYR A 41 -6.01 -17.43 0.74
C TYR A 41 -6.40 -16.33 -0.26
N GLY A 42 -6.27 -16.61 -1.56
CA GLY A 42 -6.74 -15.75 -2.63
C GLY A 42 -8.26 -15.78 -2.73
N ASP A 43 -8.86 -14.65 -3.09
CA ASP A 43 -10.29 -14.57 -3.38
C ASP A 43 -10.47 -14.01 -4.79
N PRO A 44 -11.09 -14.76 -5.72
CA PRO A 44 -11.28 -14.32 -7.09
C PRO A 44 -12.20 -13.09 -7.21
N LEU A 45 -12.99 -12.77 -6.19
CA LEU A 45 -13.86 -11.59 -6.16
C LEU A 45 -13.16 -10.34 -5.59
N ARG A 46 -11.96 -10.49 -5.02
CA ARG A 46 -11.15 -9.37 -4.56
C ARG A 46 -10.32 -8.79 -5.70
N ALA A 47 -10.97 -7.97 -6.54
CA ALA A 47 -10.28 -7.20 -7.55
C ALA A 47 -9.45 -6.08 -6.89
N GLN A 48 -8.15 -6.05 -7.20
CA GLN A 48 -7.26 -4.97 -6.81
C GLN A 48 -7.41 -3.83 -7.82
N LEU A 49 -7.58 -2.61 -7.32
CA LEU A 49 -7.62 -1.42 -8.18
C LEU A 49 -6.22 -0.83 -8.28
N PHE A 50 -5.67 -0.76 -9.49
CA PHE A 50 -4.40 -0.07 -9.71
C PHE A 50 -4.63 1.43 -9.92
N ILE A 51 -3.97 2.26 -9.11
CA ILE A 51 -3.99 3.72 -9.20
C ILE A 51 -2.64 4.17 -9.76
N PRO A 52 -2.57 4.63 -11.02
CA PRO A 52 -1.33 5.11 -11.62
C PRO A 52 -0.89 6.43 -10.97
N LEU A 53 0.42 6.59 -10.74
CA LEU A 53 1.01 7.86 -10.33
C LEU A 53 1.57 8.56 -11.56
N ASN A 54 1.04 9.74 -11.89
CA ASN A 54 1.50 10.51 -13.03
C ASN A 54 2.85 11.19 -12.73
N ILE A 55 3.95 10.51 -13.08
CA ILE A 55 5.30 11.07 -12.91
C ILE A 55 5.66 12.07 -14.01
N GLN A 56 5.01 11.97 -15.18
CA GLN A 56 5.36 12.80 -16.35
C GLN A 56 5.17 14.29 -16.08
N CYS A 57 4.19 14.66 -15.26
CA CYS A 57 3.97 16.06 -14.87
C CYS A 57 5.04 16.63 -13.92
N LEU A 58 5.97 15.80 -13.44
CA LEU A 58 7.03 16.18 -12.50
C LEU A 58 8.41 16.29 -13.17
N LEU A 59 8.52 15.84 -14.41
CA LEU A 59 9.77 15.91 -15.16
C LEU A 59 10.04 17.35 -15.59
N ARG A 60 11.33 17.72 -15.56
CA ARG A 60 11.79 18.98 -16.14
C ARG A 60 11.76 18.91 -17.66
N GLU A 61 11.62 20.06 -18.32
CA GLU A 61 11.63 20.13 -19.78
C GLU A 61 12.90 19.47 -20.34
N GLY A 62 12.71 18.44 -21.18
CA GLY A 62 13.81 17.70 -21.82
C GLY A 62 14.47 16.61 -20.97
N SER A 63 13.97 16.34 -19.77
CA SER A 63 14.45 15.26 -18.90
C SER A 63 13.50 14.07 -18.86
N ASP A 64 14.06 12.86 -18.91
CA ASP A 64 13.33 11.60 -18.70
C ASP A 64 13.48 11.04 -17.27
N ASN A 65 14.20 11.75 -16.39
CA ASN A 65 14.53 11.25 -15.04
C ASN A 65 14.04 12.23 -13.96
N LEU A 66 13.15 11.75 -13.09
CA LEU A 66 12.64 12.54 -11.95
C LEU A 66 13.74 12.91 -10.93
N PHE A 67 14.73 12.04 -10.75
CA PHE A 67 15.75 12.15 -9.71
C PHE A 67 17.13 12.49 -10.31
N GLU A 68 17.18 13.52 -11.16
CA GLU A 68 18.45 14.03 -11.70
C GLU A 68 19.42 14.42 -10.58
N GLY A 69 20.72 14.19 -10.79
CA GLY A 69 21.77 14.46 -9.80
C GLY A 69 21.99 13.33 -8.79
N PHE A 70 21.24 12.24 -8.88
CA PHE A 70 21.47 11.02 -8.10
C PHE A 70 21.92 9.85 -8.98
N GLU A 71 22.62 8.89 -8.37
CA GLU A 71 23.04 7.66 -9.04
C GLU A 71 21.84 6.88 -9.62
N PRO A 72 21.87 6.49 -10.91
CA PRO A 72 20.75 5.80 -11.58
C PRO A 72 20.29 4.52 -10.86
N GLU A 73 21.22 3.82 -10.20
CA GLU A 73 20.93 2.60 -9.44
C GLU A 73 19.97 2.84 -8.27
N THR A 74 19.93 4.07 -7.74
CA THR A 74 19.09 4.46 -6.59
C THR A 74 17.69 4.93 -6.99
N TYR A 75 17.37 4.97 -8.30
CA TYR A 75 16.11 5.52 -8.81
C TYR A 75 14.87 4.91 -8.13
N TRP A 76 14.84 3.58 -8.01
CA TRP A 76 13.67 2.87 -7.48
C TRP A 76 13.55 2.97 -5.97
N ASP A 77 14.67 3.03 -5.24
CA ASP A 77 14.66 3.31 -3.81
C ASP A 77 14.11 4.72 -3.54
N ARG A 78 14.50 5.70 -4.36
CA ARG A 78 13.99 7.08 -4.29
C ARG A 78 12.52 7.19 -4.70
N MET A 79 12.12 6.46 -5.75
CA MET A 79 10.72 6.38 -6.15
C MET A 79 9.87 5.83 -5.01
N GLN A 80 10.33 4.78 -4.33
CA GLN A 80 9.65 4.24 -3.16
C GLN A 80 9.54 5.29 -2.04
N LEU A 81 10.62 6.00 -1.71
CA LEU A 81 10.60 7.06 -0.69
C LEU A 81 9.62 8.19 -1.05
N PHE A 82 9.57 8.61 -2.32
CA PHE A 82 8.62 9.61 -2.78
C PHE A 82 7.18 9.10 -2.65
N GLN A 83 6.93 7.87 -3.10
CA GLN A 83 5.61 7.23 -2.96
C GLN A 83 5.20 7.09 -1.49
N GLU A 84 6.12 6.71 -0.60
CA GLU A 84 5.91 6.65 0.86
C GLU A 84 5.61 8.02 1.46
N THR A 85 6.22 9.09 0.94
CA THR A 85 5.95 10.46 1.39
C THR A 85 4.53 10.89 1.01
N ILE A 86 4.06 10.52 -0.20
CA ILE A 86 2.66 10.71 -0.61
C ILE A 86 1.73 9.92 0.33
N LEU A 87 2.03 8.64 0.57
CA LEU A 87 1.24 7.78 1.46
C LEU A 87 1.13 8.37 2.87
N TYR A 88 2.24 8.85 3.43
CA TYR A 88 2.28 9.50 4.74
C TYR A 88 1.37 10.74 4.79
N ARG A 89 1.39 11.59 3.75
CA ARG A 89 0.49 12.76 3.64
C ARG A 89 -0.99 12.38 3.67
N PHE A 90 -1.34 11.23 3.08
CA PHE A 90 -2.70 10.70 3.07
C PHE A 90 -3.04 9.86 4.31
N GLY A 91 -2.19 9.82 5.33
CA GLY A 91 -2.49 9.09 6.57
C GLY A 91 -2.32 7.58 6.46
N PHE A 92 -1.47 7.11 5.56
CA PHE A 92 -1.09 5.70 5.50
C PHE A 92 0.13 5.41 6.37
N VAL A 93 0.12 4.24 7.01
CA VAL A 93 1.20 3.73 7.85
C VAL A 93 1.69 2.40 7.29
N GLN A 94 3.00 2.18 7.27
CA GLN A 94 3.58 0.93 6.78
C GLN A 94 3.19 -0.24 7.68
N ASP A 95 2.68 -1.31 7.06
CA ASP A 95 2.44 -2.57 7.74
C ASP A 95 3.73 -3.39 7.77
N LYS A 96 4.39 -3.38 8.94
CA LYS A 96 5.64 -4.10 9.18
C LYS A 96 5.45 -5.50 9.72
N PHE A 97 4.22 -5.87 10.12
CA PHE A 97 3.98 -7.03 10.97
C PHE A 97 3.15 -8.12 10.29
N SER A 98 2.20 -7.77 9.42
CA SER A 98 1.34 -8.80 8.80
C SER A 98 2.10 -9.75 7.88
N ALA A 99 3.16 -9.26 7.21
CA ALA A 99 3.99 -10.10 6.34
C ALA A 99 4.86 -11.12 7.10
N THR A 100 5.20 -10.86 8.37
CA THR A 100 6.13 -11.71 9.15
C THR A 100 5.42 -12.75 10.02
N ALA A 101 4.14 -12.54 10.34
CA ALA A 101 3.42 -13.38 11.29
C ALA A 101 3.13 -14.81 10.80
N PHE A 102 3.08 -15.06 9.49
CA PHE A 102 2.56 -16.35 8.96
C PHE A 102 3.42 -17.03 7.89
N ASN A 103 4.68 -16.61 7.69
CA ASN A 103 5.61 -17.20 6.71
C ASN A 103 5.02 -17.39 5.31
N PHE A 104 4.07 -16.52 4.91
CA PHE A 104 3.53 -16.56 3.57
C PHE A 104 4.58 -16.03 2.59
N PRO A 105 4.68 -16.57 1.37
CA PRO A 105 5.34 -15.88 0.27
C PRO A 105 4.47 -14.70 -0.14
N SER A 106 4.25 -13.73 0.77
CA SER A 106 3.94 -12.39 0.33
C SER A 106 5.10 -12.00 -0.56
N GLU A 107 4.85 -11.80 -1.85
CA GLU A 107 5.77 -11.04 -2.68
C GLU A 107 6.26 -9.87 -1.83
N ASN A 108 7.58 -9.67 -1.73
CA ASN A 108 8.28 -8.80 -0.78
C ASN A 108 8.02 -7.30 -1.05
N LYS A 109 6.75 -6.98 -1.29
CA LYS A 109 6.15 -5.74 -1.73
C LYS A 109 5.69 -5.00 -0.49
N PRO A 110 6.12 -3.75 -0.29
CA PRO A 110 5.67 -2.93 0.81
C PRO A 110 4.14 -2.77 0.81
N GLN A 111 3.52 -2.96 1.98
CA GLN A 111 2.10 -2.77 2.21
C GLN A 111 1.87 -1.70 3.28
N TYR A 112 0.75 -1.00 3.16
CA TYR A 112 0.38 0.12 4.02
C TYR A 112 -1.11 0.04 4.34
N ILE A 113 -1.46 0.49 5.53
CA ILE A 113 -2.83 0.60 6.01
C ILE A 113 -3.13 2.06 6.33
N HIS A 114 -4.29 2.56 5.94
CA HIS A 114 -4.71 3.90 6.36
C HIS A 114 -5.01 3.91 7.86
N VAL A 115 -4.76 5.03 8.56
CA VAL A 115 -4.97 5.15 10.02
C VAL A 115 -6.39 4.82 10.50
N THR A 116 -7.38 4.82 9.61
CA THR A 116 -8.77 4.42 9.88
C THR A 116 -9.01 2.92 9.78
N GLY A 117 -8.02 2.16 9.30
CA GLY A 117 -8.13 0.73 9.01
C GLY A 117 -9.05 0.38 7.83
N THR A 118 -9.57 1.36 7.08
CA THR A 118 -10.60 1.11 6.06
C THR A 118 -10.05 0.63 4.72
N VAL A 119 -8.80 0.92 4.43
CA VAL A 119 -8.17 0.69 3.13
C VAL A 119 -6.72 0.27 3.28
N PHE A 120 -6.25 -0.52 2.32
CA PHE A 120 -4.87 -0.97 2.19
C PHE A 120 -4.29 -0.49 0.87
N LEU A 121 -2.98 -0.26 0.87
CA LEU A 121 -2.19 -0.01 -0.33
C LEU A 121 -1.00 -0.96 -0.40
N GLN A 122 -0.62 -1.38 -1.60
CA GLN A 122 0.60 -2.14 -1.85
C GLN A 122 1.35 -1.52 -3.03
N LEU A 123 2.67 -1.41 -2.92
CA LEU A 123 3.51 -1.00 -4.04
C LEU A 123 3.71 -2.17 -5.01
N PRO A 124 3.68 -1.93 -6.34
CA PRO A 124 3.65 -3.00 -7.34
C PRO A 124 4.99 -3.72 -7.52
N TYR A 125 6.06 -3.25 -6.89
CA TYR A 125 7.41 -3.79 -6.98
C TYR A 125 7.91 -4.30 -5.62
N SER A 126 8.74 -5.35 -5.66
CA SER A 126 9.37 -5.90 -4.46
C SER A 126 10.53 -5.03 -4.02
N LYS A 127 10.83 -4.98 -2.71
CA LYS A 127 12.12 -4.44 -2.26
C LYS A 127 13.22 -5.22 -2.97
N ARG A 128 14.00 -4.53 -3.82
CA ARG A 128 15.18 -5.13 -4.45
C ARG A 128 16.10 -5.55 -3.31
N LYS A 129 16.27 -6.86 -3.12
CA LYS A 129 17.48 -7.33 -2.44
C LYS A 129 18.59 -6.97 -3.39
N TYR A 130 19.46 -6.02 -3.02
CA TYR A 130 20.69 -5.75 -3.77
C TYR A 130 21.32 -7.11 -4.09
N SER A 131 21.36 -7.44 -5.38
CA SER A 131 21.97 -8.69 -5.85
C SER A 131 23.48 -8.51 -5.84
N SER A 132 24.07 -8.32 -4.66
CA SER A 132 25.51 -8.47 -4.45
C SER A 132 25.86 -9.97 -4.33
N GLY A 133 25.52 -10.73 -5.37
CA GLY A 133 25.78 -12.16 -5.41
C GLY A 133 24.89 -12.87 -6.40
N GLN A 134 25.53 -13.44 -7.44
CA GLN A 134 24.91 -14.33 -8.43
C GLN A 134 23.88 -15.28 -7.79
N GLN A 135 22.59 -15.03 -8.02
CA GLN A 135 21.61 -16.12 -7.89
C GLN A 135 21.76 -17.02 -9.12
N ARG A 136 22.52 -18.09 -8.92
CA ARG A 136 22.54 -19.27 -9.79
C ARG A 136 21.10 -19.68 -10.08
N ARG A 137 20.64 -19.46 -11.32
CA ARG A 137 19.36 -19.90 -11.87
C ARG A 137 19.20 -21.40 -11.63
N ARG A 138 18.49 -21.80 -10.56
CA ARG A 138 18.05 -23.19 -10.39
C ARG A 138 16.73 -23.33 -11.15
N ARG A 139 16.82 -23.72 -12.42
CA ARG A 139 15.66 -24.13 -13.23
C ARG A 139 15.01 -25.33 -12.57
N ASN A 140 13.85 -25.15 -11.97
CA ASN A 140 12.86 -26.22 -11.84
C ASN A 140 11.55 -25.69 -12.41
N SER A 141 11.22 -26.17 -13.61
CA SER A 141 9.97 -25.96 -14.32
C SER A 141 8.88 -26.87 -13.75
N THR A 142 7.75 -26.28 -13.36
CA THR A 142 6.37 -26.81 -13.48
C THR A 142 5.42 -25.87 -12.73
N THR A 143 5.04 -24.76 -13.37
CA THR A 143 3.85 -24.00 -12.98
C THR A 143 3.37 -23.24 -14.21
N SER A 144 2.63 -23.97 -15.05
CA SER A 144 1.87 -23.40 -16.15
C SER A 144 0.46 -23.10 -15.62
N ALA A 145 0.23 -21.87 -15.19
CA ALA A 145 -1.11 -21.29 -15.07
C ALA A 145 -0.98 -19.77 -15.04
N THR A 146 -1.22 -19.16 -16.21
CA THR A 146 -1.55 -17.73 -16.38
C THR A 146 -0.61 -16.74 -15.68
N GLN A 147 0.68 -16.75 -16.04
CA GLN A 147 1.39 -15.47 -16.09
C GLN A 147 0.81 -14.71 -17.28
N SER A 148 0.16 -13.57 -17.02
CA SER A 148 -0.29 -12.67 -18.07
C SER A 148 0.85 -12.42 -19.06
N LEU A 149 0.55 -12.52 -20.34
CA LEU A 149 1.44 -12.36 -21.49
C LEU A 149 2.01 -10.92 -21.64
N PHE A 150 1.89 -10.09 -20.61
CA PHE A 150 2.52 -8.79 -20.48
C PHE A 150 3.35 -8.85 -19.21
N GLY A 151 4.66 -8.69 -19.34
CA GLY A 151 5.53 -8.54 -18.18
C GLY A 151 4.99 -7.46 -17.27
N THR A 152 5.16 -7.63 -15.97
CA THR A 152 5.03 -6.55 -15.00
C THR A 152 6.04 -5.49 -15.40
N GLU A 153 5.67 -4.59 -16.31
CA GLU A 153 6.33 -3.30 -16.39
C GLU A 153 6.34 -2.76 -14.96
N GLU A 154 7.48 -2.26 -14.50
CA GLU A 154 7.59 -1.58 -13.21
C GLU A 154 6.73 -0.31 -13.29
N ARG A 155 5.41 -0.46 -13.20
CA ARG A 155 4.44 0.62 -13.30
C ARG A 155 4.50 1.41 -12.02
N VAL A 156 4.65 2.72 -12.13
CA VAL A 156 4.65 3.60 -10.98
C VAL A 156 3.21 3.88 -10.56
N GLY A 157 2.85 3.44 -9.36
CA GLY A 157 1.49 3.56 -8.84
C GLY A 157 1.28 2.71 -7.60
N TYR A 158 0.02 2.44 -7.29
CA TYR A 158 -0.41 1.80 -6.06
C TYR A 158 -1.52 0.78 -6.33
N ASN A 159 -1.43 -0.41 -5.73
CA ASN A 159 -2.54 -1.35 -5.66
C ASN A 159 -3.42 -1.00 -4.47
N TRP A 160 -4.71 -0.80 -4.70
CA TRP A 160 -5.71 -0.43 -3.71
C TRP A 160 -6.64 -1.59 -3.38
N ALA A 161 -6.89 -1.79 -2.09
CA ALA A 161 -7.86 -2.76 -1.59
C ALA A 161 -8.65 -2.21 -0.39
N TYR A 162 -9.93 -2.59 -0.31
CA TYR A 162 -10.79 -2.25 0.82
C TYR A 162 -10.63 -3.25 1.97
N ASN A 163 -10.77 -2.78 3.21
CA ASN A 163 -10.90 -3.67 4.35
C ASN A 163 -12.35 -4.15 4.49
N THR A 164 -12.62 -5.34 3.97
CA THR A 164 -13.93 -6.00 4.03
C THR A 164 -14.30 -6.52 5.42
N MET A 165 -13.34 -6.58 6.36
CA MET A 165 -13.59 -7.01 7.74
C MET A 165 -14.24 -5.92 8.59
N LEU A 166 -14.20 -4.66 8.15
CA LEU A 166 -14.95 -3.58 8.79
C LEU A 166 -16.43 -3.70 8.42
N THR A 167 -17.21 -4.28 9.33
CA THR A 167 -18.67 -4.26 9.27
C THR A 167 -19.24 -3.06 10.03
N LYS A 168 -20.56 -2.85 9.96
CA LYS A 168 -21.23 -1.75 10.70
C LYS A 168 -20.94 -1.76 12.21
N ALA A 169 -20.76 -2.94 12.80
CA ALA A 169 -20.45 -3.09 14.22
C ALA A 169 -19.15 -2.40 14.64
N TRP A 170 -18.17 -2.30 13.74
CA TRP A 170 -16.87 -1.69 14.02
C TRP A 170 -16.81 -0.20 13.67
N ARG A 171 -17.82 0.33 12.97
CA ARG A 171 -17.86 1.74 12.53
C ARG A 171 -18.55 2.68 13.51
N ALA A 172 -19.38 2.15 14.40
CA ALA A 172 -20.43 2.90 15.11
C ALA A 172 -19.98 3.96 16.15
N SER A 173 -18.68 4.16 16.44
CA SER A 173 -18.27 5.20 17.40
C SER A 173 -17.13 6.14 16.96
N VAL A 174 -16.11 5.67 16.23
CA VAL A 174 -14.95 6.50 15.85
C VAL A 174 -14.81 6.69 14.33
N LEU A 175 -15.29 5.74 13.53
CA LEU A 175 -15.04 5.65 12.09
C LEU A 175 -16.28 5.95 11.22
N GLY A 176 -17.32 6.56 11.80
CA GLY A 176 -18.74 6.55 11.37
C GLY A 176 -19.10 7.03 9.96
N ASP A 177 -18.15 7.26 9.06
CA ASP A 177 -18.41 7.56 7.67
C ASP A 177 -18.22 6.33 6.76
N GLU A 178 -19.33 5.71 6.35
CA GLU A 178 -19.35 4.61 5.39
C GLU A 178 -18.77 5.00 4.01
N ARG A 179 -18.75 6.30 3.67
CA ARG A 179 -18.24 6.82 2.40
C ARG A 179 -16.78 7.24 2.47
N LEU A 180 -16.12 7.11 3.62
CA LEU A 180 -14.75 7.59 3.81
C LEU A 180 -13.79 6.94 2.81
N ALA A 181 -13.90 5.63 2.63
CA ALA A 181 -13.05 4.90 1.71
C ALA A 181 -13.22 5.37 0.26
N ASP A 182 -14.45 5.70 -0.16
CA ASP A 182 -14.74 6.20 -1.51
C ASP A 182 -14.28 7.65 -1.70
N ARG A 183 -14.43 8.49 -0.66
CA ARG A 183 -13.89 9.86 -0.67
C ARG A 183 -12.37 9.85 -0.75
N LEU A 184 -11.72 8.99 0.03
CA LEU A 184 -10.27 8.81 0.03
C LEU A 184 -9.79 8.26 -1.32
N LEU A 185 -10.46 7.27 -1.89
CA LEU A 185 -10.14 6.73 -3.21
C LEU A 185 -10.18 7.85 -4.27
N ARG A 186 -11.25 8.64 -4.27
CA ARG A 186 -11.41 9.76 -5.22
C ARG A 186 -10.32 10.79 -5.05
N ASP A 187 -10.09 11.27 -3.82
CA ASP A 187 -9.09 12.31 -3.55
C ASP A 187 -7.66 11.84 -3.86
N PHE A 188 -7.34 10.59 -3.50
CA PHE A 188 -6.05 9.98 -3.81
C PHE A 188 -5.84 9.81 -5.32
N THR A 189 -6.86 9.34 -6.05
CA THR A 189 -6.80 9.20 -7.51
C THR A 189 -6.62 10.57 -8.19
N ASP A 190 -7.42 11.56 -7.79
CA ASP A 190 -7.33 12.93 -8.29
C ASP A 190 -5.93 13.52 -8.03
N PHE A 191 -5.38 13.30 -6.84
CA PHE A 191 -4.04 13.71 -6.49
C PHE A 191 -2.98 13.03 -7.36
N CYS A 192 -3.01 11.70 -7.50
CA CYS A 192 -2.06 10.95 -8.32
C CYS A 192 -2.12 11.30 -9.81
N ALA A 193 -3.27 11.78 -10.30
CA ALA A 193 -3.45 12.27 -11.66
C ALA A 193 -2.94 13.71 -11.87
N ASN A 194 -2.40 14.35 -10.82
CA ASN A 194 -2.01 15.77 -10.80
C ASN A 194 -3.18 16.74 -11.06
N LYS A 195 -4.38 16.41 -10.60
CA LYS A 195 -5.53 17.33 -10.68
C LYS A 195 -5.23 18.61 -9.91
N ASP A 196 -5.56 19.76 -10.52
CA ASP A 196 -5.33 21.10 -9.97
C ASP A 196 -3.86 21.35 -9.57
N ASN A 197 -2.90 20.71 -10.26
CA ASN A 197 -1.46 20.76 -9.99
C ASN A 197 -1.05 20.35 -8.56
N ARG A 198 -1.90 19.59 -7.85
CA ARG A 198 -1.66 19.20 -6.45
C ARG A 198 -0.42 18.32 -6.29
N LEU A 199 -0.13 17.43 -7.26
CA LEU A 199 1.04 16.55 -7.19
C LEU A 199 2.33 17.34 -7.50
N ALA A 200 2.29 18.20 -8.51
CA ALA A 200 3.40 19.09 -8.87
C ALA A 200 3.78 20.02 -7.71
N ALA A 201 2.81 20.72 -7.12
CA ALA A 201 3.04 21.59 -5.97
C ALA A 201 3.58 20.82 -4.74
N PHE A 202 3.13 19.57 -4.54
CA PHE A 202 3.65 18.72 -3.48
C PHE A 202 5.10 18.31 -3.72
N TRP A 203 5.45 17.93 -4.96
CA TRP A 203 6.82 17.61 -5.36
C TRP A 203 7.76 18.81 -5.16
N GLU A 204 7.36 20.01 -5.59
CA GLU A 204 8.13 21.24 -5.37
C GLU A 204 8.41 21.48 -3.89
N SER A 205 7.40 21.32 -3.02
CA SER A 205 7.58 21.42 -1.57
C SER A 205 8.54 20.37 -1.00
N CYS A 206 8.54 19.15 -1.54
CA CYS A 206 9.49 18.11 -1.15
C CYS A 206 10.93 18.48 -1.56
N VAL A 207 11.12 18.99 -2.78
CA VAL A 207 12.43 19.43 -3.28
C VAL A 207 12.97 20.61 -2.47
N GLU A 208 12.12 21.59 -2.16
CA GLU A 208 12.48 22.74 -1.33
C GLU A 208 12.97 22.31 0.05
N LYS A 209 12.22 21.43 0.73
CA LYS A 209 12.61 20.87 2.03
C LYS A 209 13.91 20.07 1.96
N MET A 210 14.14 19.32 0.89
CA MET A 210 15.37 18.58 0.69
C MET A 210 16.56 19.54 0.58
N ASN A 211 16.41 20.62 -0.19
CA ASN A 211 17.47 21.64 -0.38
C ASN A 211 17.73 22.44 0.90
N SER A 212 16.70 22.76 1.69
CA SER A 212 16.86 23.49 2.96
C SER A 212 17.45 22.63 4.08
N SER A 213 17.39 21.31 3.94
CA SER A 213 17.94 20.35 4.92
C SER A 213 19.36 19.89 4.58
N ALA A 214 19.90 20.31 3.43
CA ALA A 214 21.29 20.06 3.06
C ALA A 214 22.20 20.98 3.90
N PRO A 215 23.23 20.42 4.57
CA PRO A 215 24.15 21.19 5.42
C PRO A 215 25.05 22.15 4.63
#